data_AF-A0A7J2J9M2-F1
#
_entry.id   AF-A0A7J2J9M2-F1
#
_cell.length_a   1.000
_cell.length_b   1.000
_cell.length_c   1.000
_cell.angle_alpha   90.00
_cell.angle_beta   90.00
_cell.angle_gamma   90.00
#
_symmetry.space_group_name_H-M   'P 1'
#
loop_
_entity.id
_entity.type
_entity.pdbx_description
1 polymer ?
#
loop_
_entity_poly.entity_id
_entity_poly.type
_entity_poly.pdbx_seq_one_letter_code
_entity_poly.pdbx_strand_id
1 'polypeptide(L)'
;METKSLGLPVVVGIIVVIAVVAATALLLSGGGPSGGAPILPTEGALIFDDFDDATLGSNFANTSAGMMSGTGTYDPEFEFVPVGDGYALKMMFDFPSGEWCGYWSFMRPDENPITPDIEVTTGYDLSDYTTLKMAVKGEPAEGTKVRFKIEMTDTVFDTSSENAFLETQNHRGTVSAEAGTSWEVVEIPLTQFTSSGPDLDMSDVRQMNIVFDSVPREGTLYIDWIAFT
;
A
#
# COMPACT_ATOMS: atom_id res chain seq x y z
N MET A 1 33.69 38.33 21.10
CA MET A 1 33.78 36.96 20.55
C MET A 1 32.51 36.26 21.02
N GLU A 2 31.43 36.42 20.27
CA GLU A 2 30.09 35.90 20.63
C GLU A 2 29.87 34.58 19.91
N THR A 3 29.65 33.51 20.67
CA THR A 3 29.21 32.21 20.15
C THR A 3 27.69 32.24 20.02
N LYS A 4 27.19 32.33 18.78
CA LYS A 4 25.78 32.05 18.47
C LYS A 4 25.58 30.54 18.43
N SER A 5 24.84 30.02 19.40
CA SER A 5 24.25 28.68 19.37
C SER A 5 23.13 28.68 18.34
N LEU A 6 23.28 27.88 17.28
CA LEU A 6 22.20 27.53 16.36
C LEU A 6 21.46 26.33 16.96
N GLY A 7 20.25 26.57 17.46
CA GLY A 7 19.33 25.51 17.85
C GLY A 7 18.84 24.78 16.60
N LEU A 8 18.99 23.45 16.57
CA LEU A 8 18.27 22.62 15.62
C LEU A 8 16.77 22.66 15.95
N PRO A 9 15.88 22.80 14.96
CA PRO A 9 14.47 22.53 15.18
C PRO A 9 14.30 21.01 15.37
N VAL A 10 13.83 20.62 16.55
CA VAL A 10 13.34 19.27 16.81
C VAL A 10 12.02 19.13 16.08
N VAL A 11 12.05 18.46 14.92
CA VAL A 11 10.83 18.00 14.25
C VAL A 11 10.29 16.84 15.09
N VAL A 12 9.28 17.13 15.91
CA VAL A 12 8.55 16.12 16.67
C VAL A 12 7.62 15.41 15.68
N GLY A 13 8.07 14.28 15.13
CA GLY A 13 7.21 13.37 14.40
C GLY A 13 6.18 12.77 15.36
N ILE A 14 4.93 13.22 15.25
CA ILE A 14 3.82 12.60 15.95
C ILE A 14 3.52 11.29 15.24
N ILE A 15 4.02 10.18 15.78
CA ILE A 15 3.58 8.84 15.36
C ILE A 15 2.21 8.61 16.01
N VAL A 16 1.15 8.86 15.25
CA VAL A 16 -0.20 8.46 15.64
C VAL A 16 -0.33 6.97 15.36
N VAL A 17 -0.22 6.14 16.41
CA VAL A 17 -0.55 4.71 16.32
C VAL A 17 -2.06 4.58 16.40
N ILE A 18 -2.73 4.57 15.25
CA ILE A 18 -4.16 4.23 15.17
C ILE A 18 -4.26 2.70 15.15
N ALA A 19 -4.81 2.13 16.22
CA ALA A 19 -5.16 0.72 16.25
C ALA A 19 -6.27 0.46 15.22
N VAL A 20 -5.95 -0.22 14.12
CA VAL A 20 -6.95 -0.68 13.16
C VAL A 20 -7.79 -1.76 13.83
N VAL A 21 -9.09 -1.51 13.93
CA VAL A 21 -10.06 -2.54 14.27
C VAL A 21 -10.26 -3.38 13.01
N ALA A 22 -9.59 -4.52 12.92
CA ALA A 22 -9.92 -5.54 11.93
C ALA A 22 -11.34 -6.03 12.24
N ALA A 23 -12.34 -5.49 11.54
CA ALA A 23 -13.68 -6.06 11.54
C ALA A 23 -13.59 -7.39 10.79
N THR A 24 -13.51 -8.49 11.54
CA THR A 24 -13.53 -9.84 10.95
C THR A 24 -14.94 -10.09 10.44
N ALA A 25 -15.20 -9.78 9.16
CA ALA A 25 -16.36 -10.31 8.48
C ALA A 25 -16.16 -11.83 8.38
N LEU A 26 -16.94 -12.61 9.13
CA LEU A 26 -16.94 -14.06 9.07
C LEU A 26 -17.55 -14.50 7.74
N LEU A 27 -16.78 -14.39 6.65
CA LEU A 27 -17.10 -15.06 5.39
C LEU A 27 -16.81 -16.55 5.61
N LEU A 28 -17.84 -17.38 5.42
CA LEU A 28 -17.75 -18.83 5.52
C LEU A 28 -16.79 -19.38 4.45
N SER A 29 -15.49 -19.41 4.71
CA SER A 29 -14.54 -20.14 3.89
C SER A 29 -14.59 -21.62 4.26
N GLY A 30 -15.34 -22.38 3.48
CA GLY A 30 -15.13 -23.82 3.42
C GLY A 30 -13.80 -24.10 2.74
N GLY A 31 -12.82 -24.61 3.47
CA GLY A 31 -11.63 -25.23 2.87
C GLY A 31 -10.43 -25.24 3.80
N GLY A 32 -9.75 -26.38 3.91
CA GLY A 32 -8.60 -26.58 4.80
C GLY A 32 -7.34 -25.81 4.37
N PRO A 33 -6.13 -26.37 4.52
CA PRO A 33 -4.87 -25.65 4.26
C PRO A 33 -4.64 -25.22 2.80
N SER A 34 -5.64 -25.39 1.94
CA SER A 34 -5.75 -24.95 0.54
C SER A 34 -6.89 -23.94 0.33
N GLY A 35 -7.36 -23.27 1.38
CA GLY A 35 -8.45 -22.29 1.31
C GLY A 35 -8.08 -21.11 0.40
N GLY A 36 -8.94 -20.81 -0.57
CA GLY A 36 -8.80 -19.65 -1.43
C GLY A 36 -8.86 -18.34 -0.65
N ALA A 37 -8.29 -17.28 -1.20
CA ALA A 37 -8.48 -15.93 -0.68
C ALA A 37 -9.98 -15.59 -0.72
N PRO A 38 -10.49 -14.84 0.28
CA PRO A 38 -11.84 -14.32 0.23
C PRO A 38 -12.00 -13.43 -1.01
N ILE A 39 -12.89 -13.82 -1.91
CA ILE A 39 -13.33 -12.97 -3.01
C ILE A 39 -14.17 -11.84 -2.42
N LEU A 40 -13.85 -10.60 -2.77
CA LEU A 40 -14.61 -9.43 -2.33
C LEU A 40 -15.84 -9.21 -3.23
N PRO A 41 -16.93 -8.63 -2.69
CA PRO A 41 -18.10 -8.28 -3.50
C PRO A 41 -17.69 -7.31 -4.63
N THR A 42 -18.05 -7.64 -5.87
CA THR A 42 -17.69 -6.84 -7.06
C THR A 42 -18.76 -5.82 -7.46
N GLU A 43 -19.98 -5.92 -6.92
CA GLU A 43 -21.05 -4.98 -7.23
C GLU A 43 -20.80 -3.63 -6.57
N GLY A 44 -20.60 -2.59 -7.37
CA GLY A 44 -20.30 -1.24 -6.89
C GLY A 44 -18.85 -1.04 -6.41
N ALA A 45 -18.02 -2.07 -6.49
CA ALA A 45 -16.61 -2.00 -6.13
C ALA A 45 -15.75 -1.60 -7.34
N LEU A 46 -14.71 -0.81 -7.08
CA LEU A 46 -13.61 -0.62 -8.01
C LEU A 46 -12.49 -1.58 -7.67
N ILE A 47 -12.23 -2.54 -8.55
CA ILE A 47 -11.09 -3.45 -8.41
C ILE A 47 -9.84 -2.72 -8.87
N PHE A 48 -8.97 -2.41 -7.92
CA PHE A 48 -7.66 -1.81 -8.18
C PHE A 48 -6.72 -2.85 -8.79
N ASP A 49 -6.67 -4.04 -8.19
CA ASP A 49 -5.94 -5.20 -8.71
C ASP A 49 -6.47 -6.48 -8.06
N ASP A 50 -6.76 -7.50 -8.85
CA ASP A 50 -7.12 -8.85 -8.38
C ASP A 50 -6.04 -9.89 -8.68
N PHE A 51 -4.99 -9.52 -9.42
CA PHE A 51 -3.88 -10.41 -9.81
C PHE A 51 -4.26 -11.72 -10.51
N ASP A 52 -5.53 -11.92 -10.92
CA ASP A 52 -6.02 -13.18 -11.49
C ASP A 52 -5.35 -13.53 -12.84
N ASP A 53 -4.74 -12.54 -13.49
CA ASP A 53 -3.99 -12.67 -14.73
C ASP A 53 -2.46 -12.80 -14.53
N ALA A 54 -2.02 -12.94 -13.28
CA ALA A 54 -0.61 -13.02 -12.89
C ALA A 54 0.25 -11.87 -13.46
N THR A 55 -0.34 -10.67 -13.54
CA THR A 55 0.32 -9.45 -13.99
C THR A 55 0.13 -8.35 -12.95
N LEU A 56 1.17 -7.57 -12.68
CA LEU A 56 1.06 -6.44 -11.74
C LEU A 56 0.31 -5.29 -12.40
N GLY A 57 -0.66 -4.71 -11.71
CA GLY A 57 -1.29 -3.47 -12.11
C GLY A 57 -2.11 -3.56 -13.40
N SER A 58 -2.55 -4.76 -13.77
CA SER A 58 -3.29 -5.03 -15.01
C SER A 58 -4.68 -4.40 -15.02
N ASN A 59 -5.36 -4.34 -13.87
CA ASN A 59 -6.72 -3.80 -13.79
C ASN A 59 -6.75 -2.27 -13.86
N PHE A 60 -5.86 -1.58 -13.13
CA PHE A 60 -5.99 -0.13 -12.95
C PHE A 60 -4.72 0.69 -13.18
N ALA A 61 -3.55 0.06 -13.21
CA ALA A 61 -2.27 0.73 -13.39
C ALA A 61 -1.71 0.62 -14.81
N ASN A 62 -2.40 -0.09 -15.71
CA ASN A 62 -1.90 -0.42 -17.05
C ASN A 62 -0.45 -0.95 -17.01
N THR A 63 -0.18 -1.88 -16.08
CA THR A 63 1.15 -2.45 -15.79
C THR A 63 2.19 -1.50 -15.18
N SER A 64 1.80 -0.28 -14.81
CA SER A 64 2.67 0.67 -14.08
C SER A 64 2.66 0.38 -12.59
N ALA A 65 3.29 -0.73 -12.24
CA ALA A 65 3.44 -1.20 -10.88
C ALA A 65 4.76 -1.97 -10.74
N GLY A 66 5.29 -2.05 -9.52
CA GLY A 66 6.56 -2.72 -9.31
C GLY A 66 7.04 -2.78 -7.88
N MET A 67 8.23 -3.34 -7.75
CA MET A 67 8.99 -3.39 -6.50
C MET A 67 9.61 -2.01 -6.24
N MET A 68 9.81 -1.68 -4.96
CA MET A 68 10.59 -0.52 -4.58
C MET A 68 11.31 -0.70 -3.25
N SER A 69 12.40 0.03 -3.10
CA SER A 69 13.13 0.29 -1.87
C SER A 69 13.89 1.61 -2.05
N GLY A 70 14.40 2.18 -0.96
CA GLY A 70 15.12 3.46 -1.04
C GLY A 70 16.35 3.46 -1.95
N THR A 71 16.94 2.28 -2.21
CA THR A 71 18.18 2.13 -3.00
C THR A 71 18.08 1.12 -4.14
N GLY A 72 16.95 0.43 -4.29
CA GLY A 72 16.82 -0.74 -5.16
C GLY A 72 17.48 -2.02 -4.61
N THR A 73 18.30 -1.93 -3.56
CA THR A 73 19.05 -3.08 -3.02
C THR A 73 18.18 -4.06 -2.25
N TYR A 74 17.10 -3.56 -1.65
CA TYR A 74 16.20 -4.32 -0.78
C TYR A 74 14.81 -4.46 -1.39
N ASP A 75 14.69 -4.31 -2.72
CA ASP A 75 13.43 -4.53 -3.42
C ASP A 75 12.90 -5.92 -3.06
N PRO A 76 11.61 -6.03 -2.67
CA PRO A 76 11.04 -7.32 -2.35
C PRO A 76 11.01 -8.21 -3.59
N GLU A 77 11.07 -9.52 -3.39
CA GLU A 77 10.85 -10.48 -4.46
C GLU A 77 9.35 -10.76 -4.61
N PHE A 78 8.85 -10.74 -5.85
CA PHE A 78 7.44 -11.00 -6.17
C PHE A 78 7.25 -12.32 -6.91
N GLU A 79 6.21 -13.05 -6.52
CA GLU A 79 5.73 -14.25 -7.20
C GLU A 79 4.20 -14.23 -7.27
N PHE A 80 3.62 -14.75 -8.35
CA PHE A 80 2.18 -15.03 -8.40
C PHE A 80 1.94 -16.47 -7.97
N VAL A 81 1.16 -16.65 -6.91
CA VAL A 81 0.85 -17.96 -6.37
C VAL A 81 -0.61 -18.33 -6.66
N PRO A 82 -0.91 -19.55 -7.14
CA PRO A 82 -2.28 -19.96 -7.39
C PRO A 82 -3.14 -19.93 -6.12
N VAL A 83 -4.31 -19.31 -6.21
CA VAL A 83 -5.28 -19.21 -5.11
C VAL A 83 -6.69 -19.34 -5.71
N GLY A 84 -7.41 -20.41 -5.34
CA GLY A 84 -8.72 -20.69 -5.95
C GLY A 84 -8.60 -20.93 -7.46
N ASP A 85 -9.35 -20.15 -8.24
CA ASP A 85 -9.35 -20.18 -9.72
C ASP A 85 -8.40 -19.13 -10.34
N GLY A 86 -7.70 -18.35 -9.52
CA GLY A 86 -6.83 -17.25 -9.93
C GLY A 86 -5.49 -17.24 -9.20
N TYR A 87 -4.94 -16.05 -8.95
CA TYR A 87 -3.63 -15.87 -8.33
C TYR A 87 -3.64 -14.76 -7.28
N ALA A 88 -2.75 -14.89 -6.29
CA ALA A 88 -2.42 -13.81 -5.38
C ALA A 88 -0.98 -13.34 -5.61
N LEU A 89 -0.72 -12.06 -5.32
CA LEU A 89 0.63 -11.53 -5.26
C LEU A 89 1.30 -11.94 -3.94
N LYS A 90 2.39 -12.70 -4.02
CA LYS A 90 3.29 -13.01 -2.91
C LYS A 90 4.47 -12.04 -2.95
N MET A 91 4.68 -11.33 -1.85
CA MET A 91 5.78 -10.38 -1.67
C MET A 91 6.69 -10.85 -0.54
N MET A 92 7.91 -11.23 -0.88
CA MET A 92 8.95 -11.64 0.07
C MET A 92 9.86 -10.44 0.34
N PHE A 93 9.93 -10.02 1.60
CA PHE A 93 10.73 -8.87 2.00
C PHE A 93 11.82 -9.29 2.99
N ASP A 94 13.00 -8.70 2.86
CA ASP A 94 14.12 -8.80 3.79
C ASP A 94 14.91 -7.48 3.71
N PHE A 95 14.87 -6.70 4.80
CA PHE A 95 15.54 -5.40 4.86
C PHE A 95 16.19 -5.15 6.23
N PRO A 96 17.34 -4.46 6.30
CA PRO A 96 17.98 -4.18 7.59
C PRO A 96 17.30 -3.01 8.33
N SER A 97 17.69 -2.80 9.58
CA SER A 97 17.16 -1.67 10.37
C SER A 97 17.50 -0.32 9.75
N GLY A 98 16.49 0.52 9.56
CA GLY A 98 16.63 1.86 8.97
C GLY A 98 16.35 1.91 7.47
N GLU A 99 16.18 0.74 6.84
CA GLU A 99 15.76 0.61 5.44
C GLU A 99 14.26 0.28 5.37
N TRP A 100 13.73 0.32 4.15
CA TRP A 100 12.35 -0.04 3.83
C TRP A 100 12.28 -0.62 2.42
N CYS A 101 11.21 -1.36 2.14
CA CYS A 101 10.90 -1.85 0.81
C CYS A 101 9.39 -2.01 0.61
N GLY A 102 8.95 -2.36 -0.58
CA GLY A 102 7.52 -2.43 -0.85
C GLY A 102 7.12 -2.62 -2.31
N TYR A 103 5.82 -2.44 -2.53
CA TYR A 103 5.15 -2.45 -3.82
C TYR A 103 4.59 -1.04 -4.09
N TRP A 104 4.73 -0.56 -5.32
CA TRP A 104 4.05 0.64 -5.80
C TRP A 104 3.18 0.32 -7.00
N SER A 105 2.12 1.10 -7.18
CA SER A 105 1.27 1.03 -8.35
C SER A 105 0.55 2.36 -8.58
N PHE A 106 0.61 2.85 -9.81
CA PHE A 106 -0.12 4.07 -10.19
C PHE A 106 -1.61 3.78 -10.41
N MET A 107 -2.44 4.76 -10.07
CA MET A 107 -3.86 4.81 -10.41
C MET A 107 -3.99 5.57 -11.72
N ARG A 108 -4.39 4.87 -12.78
CA ARG A 108 -4.65 5.45 -14.12
C ARG A 108 -3.60 6.44 -14.64
N PRO A 109 -2.53 5.96 -15.27
CA PRO A 109 -1.81 6.77 -16.23
C PRO A 109 -2.60 6.73 -17.54
N ASP A 110 -3.61 7.59 -17.68
CA ASP A 110 -4.18 8.05 -18.97
C ASP A 110 -3.73 7.30 -20.24
N GLU A 111 -4.23 6.06 -20.39
CA GLU A 111 -4.21 5.16 -21.57
C GLU A 111 -2.85 4.84 -22.23
N ASN A 112 -1.73 5.40 -21.78
CA ASN A 112 -0.40 5.14 -22.31
C ASN A 112 0.51 4.53 -21.24
N PRO A 113 1.36 3.54 -21.59
CA PRO A 113 2.35 3.01 -20.66
C PRO A 113 3.27 4.14 -20.21
N ILE A 114 3.43 4.32 -18.88
CA ILE A 114 4.36 5.32 -18.32
C ILE A 114 5.77 4.98 -18.80
N THR A 115 6.30 5.78 -19.72
CA THR A 115 7.74 5.84 -19.97
C THR A 115 8.36 6.79 -18.93
N PRO A 116 9.69 6.76 -18.70
CA PRO A 116 10.37 7.73 -17.82
C PRO A 116 10.13 9.21 -18.15
N ASP A 117 9.45 9.51 -19.25
CA ASP A 117 9.22 10.83 -19.81
C ASP A 117 7.75 11.31 -19.71
N ILE A 118 6.84 10.51 -19.11
CA ILE A 118 5.42 10.87 -18.97
C ILE A 118 5.16 11.49 -17.59
N GLU A 119 4.67 12.73 -17.58
CA GLU A 119 4.13 13.37 -16.39
C GLU A 119 2.73 12.82 -16.09
N VAL A 120 2.53 12.23 -14.90
CA VAL A 120 1.20 11.87 -14.41
C VAL A 120 0.49 13.16 -14.01
N THR A 121 -0.34 13.70 -14.91
CA THR A 121 -0.99 15.00 -14.73
C THR A 121 -2.42 14.92 -14.16
N THR A 122 -2.96 13.70 -14.03
CA THR A 122 -4.29 13.44 -13.46
C THR A 122 -4.27 12.15 -12.67
N GLY A 123 -4.88 12.15 -11.49
CA GLY A 123 -5.17 10.97 -10.69
C GLY A 123 -6.57 10.42 -10.96
N TYR A 124 -7.02 9.55 -10.06
CA TYR A 124 -8.34 8.94 -10.10
C TYR A 124 -9.21 9.44 -8.95
N ASP A 125 -10.49 9.64 -9.26
CA ASP A 125 -11.49 10.07 -8.30
C ASP A 125 -12.01 8.89 -7.47
N LEU A 126 -11.58 8.86 -6.21
CA LEU A 126 -12.01 7.90 -5.19
C LEU A 126 -13.07 8.48 -4.23
N SER A 127 -13.59 9.69 -4.48
CA SER A 127 -14.49 10.39 -3.55
C SER A 127 -15.85 9.72 -3.36
N ASP A 128 -16.27 8.88 -4.32
CA ASP A 128 -17.50 8.10 -4.25
C ASP A 128 -17.36 6.80 -3.43
N TYR A 129 -16.14 6.40 -3.06
CA TYR A 129 -15.88 5.20 -2.26
C TYR A 129 -15.66 5.55 -0.79
N THR A 130 -15.83 4.57 0.09
CA THR A 130 -15.75 4.77 1.54
C THR A 130 -14.67 3.92 2.20
N THR A 131 -14.33 2.79 1.60
CA THR A 131 -13.46 1.77 2.20
C THR A 131 -12.51 1.20 1.16
N LEU A 132 -11.24 1.04 1.54
CA LEU A 132 -10.29 0.15 0.86
C LEU A 132 -10.40 -1.24 1.50
N LYS A 133 -10.53 -2.28 0.68
CA LYS A 133 -10.55 -3.67 1.10
C LYS A 133 -9.48 -4.46 0.37
N MET A 134 -8.90 -5.43 1.06
CA MET A 134 -7.87 -6.31 0.50
C MET A 134 -7.85 -7.63 1.26
N ALA A 135 -7.80 -8.75 0.54
CA ALA A 135 -7.53 -10.04 1.13
C ALA A 135 -6.03 -10.16 1.39
N VAL A 136 -5.65 -10.55 2.61
CA VAL A 136 -4.25 -10.68 3.01
C VAL A 136 -3.98 -11.95 3.79
N LYS A 137 -2.75 -12.46 3.65
CA LYS A 137 -2.19 -13.51 4.50
C LYS A 137 -0.71 -13.18 4.72
N GLY A 138 -0.21 -13.30 5.94
CA GLY A 138 1.19 -13.09 6.29
C GLY A 138 1.89 -14.39 6.68
N GLU A 139 3.17 -14.50 6.34
CA GLU A 139 4.08 -15.53 6.84
C GLU A 139 5.27 -14.81 7.48
N PRO A 140 5.18 -14.46 8.78
CA PRO A 140 6.23 -13.69 9.46
C PRO A 140 7.46 -14.57 9.76
N ALA A 141 8.67 -14.03 9.58
CA ALA A 141 9.90 -14.72 10.00
C ALA A 141 10.02 -14.81 11.54
N GLU A 142 9.53 -13.80 12.26
CA GLU A 142 9.49 -13.76 13.72
C GLU A 142 8.16 -13.14 14.23
N GLY A 143 7.54 -13.76 15.25
CA GLY A 143 6.38 -13.19 15.95
C GLY A 143 5.00 -13.60 15.41
N THR A 144 3.99 -12.75 15.65
CA THR A 144 2.56 -13.09 15.48
C THR A 144 1.93 -12.65 14.16
N LYS A 145 2.38 -11.55 13.52
CA LYS A 145 1.78 -11.00 12.29
C LYS A 145 2.81 -10.24 11.43
N VAL A 146 2.58 -10.23 10.12
CA VAL A 146 3.29 -9.32 9.18
C VAL A 146 2.69 -7.94 9.29
N ARG A 147 3.53 -6.90 9.41
CA ARG A 147 3.10 -5.50 9.48
C ARG A 147 3.49 -4.77 8.21
N PHE A 148 2.59 -3.95 7.71
CA PHE A 148 2.81 -3.15 6.51
C PHE A 148 2.02 -1.85 6.60
N LYS A 149 2.39 -0.89 5.77
CA LYS A 149 1.66 0.36 5.57
C LYS A 149 1.05 0.36 4.18
N ILE A 150 -0.11 0.98 4.06
CA ILE A 150 -0.67 1.42 2.80
C ILE A 150 -0.46 2.91 2.74
N GLU A 151 0.13 3.41 1.67
CA GLU A 151 0.25 4.84 1.41
C GLU A 151 -0.53 5.20 0.15
N MET A 152 -1.23 6.33 0.16
CA MET A 152 -1.88 6.91 -1.01
C MET A 152 -1.42 8.34 -1.19
N THR A 153 -1.13 8.72 -2.43
CA THR A 153 -0.75 10.09 -2.78
C THR A 153 -1.59 10.62 -3.92
N ASP A 154 -1.95 11.90 -3.87
CA ASP A 154 -2.53 12.60 -5.01
C ASP A 154 -1.44 13.13 -5.97
N THR A 155 -1.86 13.80 -7.03
CA THR A 155 -0.95 14.33 -8.06
C THR A 155 -0.02 15.43 -7.54
N VAL A 156 -0.36 16.12 -6.45
CA VAL A 156 0.41 17.23 -5.88
C VAL A 156 1.63 16.73 -5.11
N PHE A 157 1.58 15.52 -4.54
CA PHE A 157 2.72 14.94 -3.83
C PHE A 157 3.98 14.92 -4.71
N ASP A 158 5.11 15.43 -4.23
CA ASP A 158 6.33 15.53 -5.04
C ASP A 158 7.57 15.12 -4.24
N THR A 159 8.33 14.16 -4.76
CA THR A 159 9.59 13.67 -4.18
C THR A 159 10.82 14.14 -4.96
N SER A 160 10.66 15.04 -5.94
CA SER A 160 11.73 15.53 -6.82
C SER A 160 12.86 16.24 -6.08
N SER A 161 12.56 16.84 -4.94
CA SER A 161 13.52 17.49 -4.05
C SER A 161 13.05 17.43 -2.60
N GLU A 162 13.99 17.61 -1.66
CA GLU A 162 13.67 17.66 -0.23
C GLU A 162 12.66 18.78 0.09
N ASN A 163 12.80 19.96 -0.54
CA ASN A 163 11.87 21.07 -0.32
C ASN A 163 10.47 20.74 -0.83
N ALA A 164 10.34 20.24 -2.06
CA ALA A 164 9.05 19.84 -2.63
C ALA A 164 8.39 18.73 -1.79
N PHE A 165 9.18 17.77 -1.31
CA PHE A 165 8.70 16.71 -0.45
C PHE A 165 8.16 17.25 0.89
N LEU A 166 8.92 18.12 1.56
CA LEU A 166 8.48 18.72 2.82
C LEU A 166 7.23 19.58 2.66
N GLU A 167 7.10 20.27 1.53
CA GLU A 167 5.93 21.10 1.20
C GLU A 167 4.68 20.25 0.87
N THR A 168 4.86 19.05 0.32
CA THR A 168 3.76 18.22 -0.19
C THR A 168 3.49 16.96 0.65
N GLN A 169 4.24 16.70 1.72
CA GLN A 169 4.10 15.47 2.52
C GLN A 169 2.68 15.20 3.06
N ASN A 170 1.88 16.25 3.29
CA ASN A 170 0.50 16.12 3.75
C ASN A 170 -0.48 15.63 2.66
N HIS A 171 -0.04 15.63 1.39
CA HIS A 171 -0.74 15.02 0.27
C HIS A 171 -0.52 13.50 0.19
N ARG A 172 0.13 12.91 1.20
CA ARG A 172 0.26 11.47 1.38
C ARG A 172 -0.49 11.03 2.62
N GLY A 173 -1.52 10.21 2.43
CA GLY A 173 -2.16 9.46 3.50
C GLY A 173 -1.44 8.15 3.75
N THR A 174 -1.30 7.74 5.00
CA THR A 174 -0.66 6.49 5.43
C THR A 174 -1.49 5.79 6.51
N VAL A 175 -1.78 4.51 6.29
CA VAL A 175 -2.46 3.65 7.26
C VAL A 175 -1.65 2.38 7.48
N SER A 176 -1.48 1.95 8.73
CA SER A 176 -0.82 0.67 9.05
C SER A 176 -1.82 -0.47 9.12
N ALA A 177 -1.44 -1.65 8.64
CA ALA A 177 -2.22 -2.87 8.72
C ALA A 177 -1.34 -4.06 9.14
N GLU A 178 -1.99 -5.14 9.56
CA GLU A 178 -1.32 -6.37 9.96
C GLU A 178 -2.01 -7.58 9.30
N ALA A 179 -1.23 -8.57 8.87
CA ALA A 179 -1.73 -9.83 8.32
C ALA A 179 -1.28 -11.02 9.18
N GLY A 180 -2.25 -11.85 9.58
CA GLY A 180 -2.03 -13.13 10.26
C GLY A 180 -1.72 -14.27 9.30
N THR A 181 -1.49 -15.47 9.84
CA THR A 181 -1.10 -16.67 9.06
C THR A 181 -2.23 -17.35 8.30
N SER A 182 -3.42 -16.77 8.31
CA SER A 182 -4.59 -17.24 7.56
C SER A 182 -5.13 -16.08 6.73
N TRP A 183 -5.77 -16.39 5.60
CA TRP A 183 -6.41 -15.36 4.79
C TRP A 183 -7.48 -14.63 5.59
N GLU A 184 -7.38 -13.30 5.61
CA GLU A 184 -8.35 -12.39 6.21
C GLU A 184 -8.59 -11.19 5.29
N VAL A 185 -9.73 -10.51 5.45
CA VAL A 185 -9.99 -9.25 4.75
C VAL A 185 -9.61 -8.11 5.68
N VAL A 186 -8.69 -7.26 5.21
CA VAL A 186 -8.43 -5.96 5.81
C VAL A 186 -9.39 -4.95 5.20
N GLU A 187 -10.14 -4.25 6.05
CA GLU A 187 -11.05 -3.17 5.67
C GLU A 187 -10.58 -1.85 6.30
N ILE A 188 -10.26 -0.86 5.47
CA ILE A 188 -9.70 0.43 5.87
C ILE A 188 -10.64 1.55 5.39
N PRO A 189 -11.35 2.23 6.30
CA PRO A 189 -12.08 3.45 5.97
C PRO A 189 -11.16 4.49 5.31
N LEU A 190 -11.57 5.04 4.17
CA LEU A 190 -10.75 6.00 3.42
C LEU A 190 -10.47 7.28 4.21
N THR A 191 -11.33 7.62 5.17
CA THR A 191 -11.12 8.74 6.11
C THR A 191 -9.85 8.60 6.96
N GLN A 192 -9.30 7.38 7.12
CA GLN A 192 -8.03 7.21 7.83
C GLN A 192 -6.86 7.81 7.03
N PHE A 193 -6.88 7.69 5.69
CA PHE A 193 -5.85 8.29 4.84
C PHE A 193 -5.91 9.82 4.94
N THR A 194 -7.08 10.43 4.77
CA THR A 194 -7.25 11.89 4.88
C THR A 194 -7.04 12.43 6.31
N SER A 195 -7.11 11.58 7.33
CA SER A 195 -6.73 11.99 8.70
C SER A 195 -5.22 12.03 8.89
N SER A 196 -4.47 11.19 8.18
CA SER A 196 -3.01 11.10 8.24
C SER A 196 -2.30 12.05 7.26
N GLY A 197 -2.88 12.24 6.07
CA GLY A 197 -2.51 13.23 5.07
C GLY A 197 -3.66 14.21 4.90
N PRO A 198 -3.72 15.29 5.69
CA PRO A 198 -4.88 16.19 5.73
C PRO A 198 -5.13 16.96 4.42
N ASP A 199 -4.12 17.03 3.56
CA ASP A 199 -4.18 17.71 2.27
C ASP A 199 -4.35 16.71 1.10
N LEU A 200 -4.40 15.40 1.37
CA LEU A 200 -4.65 14.37 0.35
C LEU A 200 -6.01 14.57 -0.31
N ASP A 201 -5.99 14.82 -1.62
CA ASP A 201 -7.20 14.95 -2.44
C ASP A 201 -7.68 13.59 -2.95
N MET A 202 -8.75 13.07 -2.34
CA MET A 202 -9.36 11.80 -2.74
C MET A 202 -10.00 11.85 -4.13
N SER A 203 -10.20 13.03 -4.72
CA SER A 203 -10.70 13.15 -6.09
C SER A 203 -9.61 13.06 -7.16
N ASP A 204 -8.34 12.96 -6.75
CA ASP A 204 -7.19 13.02 -7.65
C ASP A 204 -6.04 12.10 -7.20
N VAL A 205 -6.36 10.90 -6.70
CA VAL A 205 -5.37 9.96 -6.18
C VAL A 205 -4.58 9.32 -7.33
N ARG A 206 -3.25 9.47 -7.32
CA ARG A 206 -2.40 8.99 -8.42
C ARG A 206 -1.70 7.67 -8.16
N GLN A 207 -1.49 7.29 -6.91
CA GLN A 207 -0.59 6.17 -6.58
C GLN A 207 -0.98 5.56 -5.23
N MET A 208 -0.85 4.24 -5.15
CA MET A 208 -0.89 3.52 -3.89
C MET A 208 0.38 2.67 -3.74
N ASN A 209 0.87 2.63 -2.51
CA ASN A 209 2.02 1.85 -2.11
C ASN A 209 1.67 0.90 -0.97
N ILE A 210 2.38 -0.22 -0.93
CA ILE A 210 2.41 -1.13 0.21
C ILE A 210 3.86 -1.16 0.70
N VAL A 211 4.10 -0.72 1.94
CA VAL A 211 5.43 -0.44 2.46
C VAL A 211 5.72 -1.27 3.71
N PHE A 212 6.90 -1.90 3.71
CA PHE A 212 7.51 -2.55 4.86
C PHE A 212 8.67 -1.69 5.37
N ASP A 213 8.54 -1.14 6.57
CA ASP A 213 9.55 -0.24 7.16
C ASP A 213 9.80 -0.48 8.67
N SER A 214 9.16 -1.51 9.22
CA SER A 214 9.17 -1.82 10.65
C SER A 214 9.27 -3.32 10.89
N VAL A 215 9.36 -3.74 12.16
CA VAL A 215 9.46 -5.16 12.53
C VAL A 215 8.10 -5.85 12.31
N PRO A 216 8.04 -7.08 11.75
CA PRO A 216 9.18 -7.90 11.30
C PRO A 216 9.81 -7.36 10.01
N ARG A 217 11.15 -7.45 9.90
CA ARG A 217 11.90 -6.95 8.72
C ARG A 217 12.21 -8.02 7.69
N GLU A 218 11.82 -9.24 7.99
CA GLU A 218 11.84 -10.37 7.07
C GLU A 218 10.49 -11.06 7.15
N GLY A 219 9.98 -11.51 6.02
CA GLY A 219 8.74 -12.29 5.96
C GLY A 219 8.13 -12.29 4.58
N THR A 220 6.87 -12.73 4.52
CA THR A 220 6.12 -12.76 3.27
C THR A 220 4.70 -12.24 3.49
N LEU A 221 4.25 -11.34 2.63
CA LEU A 221 2.86 -10.90 2.56
C LEU A 221 2.24 -11.41 1.27
N TYR A 222 1.08 -12.02 1.38
CA TYR A 222 0.22 -12.40 0.26
C TYR A 222 -0.93 -11.41 0.21
N ILE A 223 -1.21 -10.88 -0.98
CA ILE A 223 -2.31 -9.95 -1.20
C ILE A 223 -3.10 -10.40 -2.41
N ASP A 224 -4.42 -10.25 -2.29
CA ASP A 224 -5.38 -10.53 -3.34
C ASP A 224 -6.57 -9.56 -3.19
N TRP A 225 -7.34 -9.36 -4.27
CA TRP A 225 -8.57 -8.55 -4.30
C TRP A 225 -8.43 -7.16 -3.65
N ILE A 226 -7.60 -6.30 -4.20
CA ILE A 226 -7.52 -4.90 -3.76
C ILE A 226 -8.69 -4.13 -4.39
N ALA A 227 -9.60 -3.63 -3.55
CA ALA A 227 -10.82 -2.99 -4.02
C ALA A 227 -11.23 -1.77 -3.19
N PHE A 228 -11.80 -0.77 -3.86
CA PHE A 228 -12.50 0.35 -3.23
C PHE A 228 -14.01 0.10 -3.25
N THR A 229 -14.70 0.32 -2.12
CA THR A 229 -16.13 0.05 -1.92
C THR A 229 -16.85 1.16 -1.18
#